data_AF-A0A3Q0JMC1-F1
#
_entry.id   AF-A0A3Q0JMC1-F1
#
_cell.length_a   1.000
_cell.length_b   1.000
_cell.length_c   1.000
_cell.angle_alpha   90.00
_cell.angle_beta   90.00
_cell.angle_gamma   90.00
#
_symmetry.space_group_name_H-M   'P 1'
#
loop_
_entity.id
_entity.type
_entity.pdbx_description
1 polymer ?
#
loop_
_entity_poly.entity_id
_entity_poly.type
_entity_poly.pdbx_seq_one_letter_code
_entity_poly.pdbx_strand_id
1 'polypeptide(L)'
;MPRNKARKTEMGSFSEETMQEAVNLVLNGRSIRSVAEEKGLKFQTLGRYVQKQKKAGPDEKIMMKPNYAVNKVFSDAQEDELASYVITCSKMFYGLPIVEICKLAKELAQRNNLTYPKSWDENGRAGIDWYYGFMQRHPTLSLRTPEGCSLSRATSFNRNTCQQFFVNLKNVLSRYPEFADGTRIYNLDETCTSTVQKPPKVVAEKGISQVNTATRQPQSPNLWSYF
;
A
#
# COMPACT_ATOMS: atom_id res chain seq x y z
N MET A 1 -6.80 -14.03 6.98
CA MET A 1 -5.75 -14.73 7.77
C MET A 1 -4.45 -13.96 7.63
N PRO A 2 -3.76 -13.59 8.71
CA PRO A 2 -2.45 -12.96 8.61
C PRO A 2 -1.48 -13.98 8.02
N ARG A 3 -0.92 -13.71 6.83
CA ARG A 3 0.12 -14.55 6.19
C ARG A 3 1.51 -14.29 6.78
N ASN A 4 1.59 -13.91 8.06
CA ASN A 4 2.87 -13.73 8.73
C ASN A 4 3.38 -15.11 9.17
N LYS A 5 3.94 -15.87 8.23
CA LYS A 5 4.51 -17.19 8.52
C LYS A 5 5.74 -16.99 9.38
N ALA A 6 5.70 -17.50 10.61
CA ALA A 6 6.90 -17.60 11.44
C ALA A 6 7.99 -18.35 10.66
N ARG A 7 9.21 -17.81 10.69
CA ARG A 7 10.35 -18.40 10.01
C ARG A 7 10.57 -19.82 10.55
N LYS A 8 10.51 -20.81 9.66
CA LYS A 8 10.68 -22.23 10.04
C LYS A 8 12.14 -22.67 10.10
N THR A 9 13.06 -21.90 9.50
CA THR A 9 14.46 -22.28 9.36
C THR A 9 15.39 -21.30 10.06
N GLU A 10 16.34 -21.83 10.83
CA GLU A 10 17.45 -21.06 11.41
C GLU A 10 18.56 -20.76 10.38
N MET A 11 18.38 -21.14 9.10
CA MET A 11 19.40 -20.97 8.07
C MET A 11 19.57 -19.50 7.69
N GLY A 12 20.78 -18.95 7.87
CA GLY A 12 21.09 -17.55 7.52
C GLY A 12 20.76 -16.54 8.63
N SER A 13 20.85 -16.95 9.89
CA SER A 13 20.70 -16.09 11.08
C SER A 13 22.05 -15.55 11.59
N PHE A 14 23.03 -15.33 10.71
CA PHE A 14 24.31 -14.72 11.08
C PHE A 14 24.31 -13.23 10.74
N SER A 15 25.04 -12.44 11.53
CA SER A 15 25.26 -11.03 11.24
C SER A 15 26.32 -10.87 10.14
N GLU A 16 26.22 -9.78 9.37
CA GLU A 16 27.19 -9.44 8.33
C GLU A 16 28.61 -9.28 8.92
N GLU A 17 28.71 -8.69 10.11
CA GLU A 17 29.96 -8.47 10.86
C GLU A 17 30.61 -9.79 11.24
N THR A 18 29.86 -10.72 11.86
CA THR A 18 30.38 -12.04 12.26
C THR A 18 30.89 -12.85 11.06
N MET A 19 30.25 -12.69 9.90
CA MET A 19 30.66 -13.39 8.67
C MET A 19 31.93 -12.78 8.07
N GLN A 20 32.05 -11.45 8.06
CA GLN A 20 33.26 -10.75 7.59
C GLN A 20 34.48 -11.11 8.43
N GLU A 21 34.35 -11.09 9.75
CA GLU A 21 35.44 -11.47 10.66
C GLU A 21 35.88 -12.91 10.43
N ALA A 22 34.93 -13.85 10.30
CA ALA A 22 35.22 -15.25 10.02
C ALA A 22 35.93 -15.45 8.68
N VAL A 23 35.53 -14.73 7.63
CA VAL A 23 36.20 -14.80 6.31
C VAL A 23 37.63 -14.26 6.40
N ASN A 24 37.85 -13.15 7.11
CA ASN A 24 39.19 -12.56 7.29
C ASN A 24 40.13 -13.52 8.04
N LEU A 25 39.65 -14.17 9.10
CA LEU A 25 40.42 -15.18 9.84
C LEU A 25 40.84 -16.36 8.95
N VAL A 26 39.96 -16.80 8.06
CA VAL A 26 40.27 -17.87 7.08
C VAL A 26 41.26 -17.39 6.01
N LEU A 27 41.13 -16.15 5.53
CA LEU A 27 42.08 -15.57 4.57
C LEU A 27 43.48 -15.42 5.17
N ASN A 28 43.57 -15.15 6.49
CA ASN A 28 44.82 -15.11 7.26
C ASN A 28 45.42 -16.50 7.54
N GLY A 29 44.87 -17.58 6.96
CA GLY A 29 45.46 -18.92 6.98
C GLY A 29 44.86 -19.89 8.00
N ARG A 30 43.82 -19.51 8.76
CA ARG A 30 43.12 -20.45 9.65
C ARG A 30 42.24 -21.42 8.86
N SER A 31 42.03 -22.61 9.42
CA SER A 31 41.16 -23.61 8.79
C SER A 31 39.68 -23.20 8.88
N ILE A 32 38.93 -23.41 7.79
CA ILE A 32 37.49 -23.06 7.72
C ILE A 32 36.69 -23.78 8.81
N ARG A 33 37.04 -25.02 9.15
CA ARG A 33 36.36 -25.80 10.20
C ARG A 33 36.52 -25.18 11.58
N SER A 34 37.75 -24.81 11.95
CA SER A 34 38.03 -24.22 13.26
C SER A 34 37.32 -22.88 13.44
N VAL A 35 37.39 -22.00 12.43
CA VAL A 35 36.73 -20.69 12.49
C VAL A 35 35.20 -20.81 12.49
N ALA A 36 34.65 -21.78 11.76
CA ALA A 36 33.21 -22.03 11.76
C ALA A 36 32.69 -22.46 13.14
N GLU A 37 33.43 -23.33 13.84
CA GLU A 37 33.07 -23.79 15.18
C GLU A 37 33.16 -22.66 16.22
N GLU A 38 34.26 -21.90 16.22
CA GLU A 38 34.50 -20.77 17.11
C GLU A 38 33.43 -19.67 16.99
N LYS A 39 33.00 -19.37 15.76
CA LYS A 39 31.99 -18.33 15.48
C LYS A 39 30.56 -18.88 15.42
N GLY A 40 30.33 -20.16 15.69
CA GLY A 40 29.01 -20.79 15.62
C GLY A 40 28.37 -20.76 14.22
N LEU A 41 29.18 -20.72 13.16
CA LEU A 41 28.74 -20.66 11.77
C LEU A 41 28.68 -22.05 11.15
N LYS A 42 27.75 -22.25 10.21
CA LYS A 42 27.73 -23.48 9.40
C LYS A 42 28.93 -23.50 8.46
N PHE A 43 29.75 -24.54 8.55
CA PHE A 43 30.95 -24.75 7.71
C PHE A 43 30.73 -24.47 6.23
N GLN A 44 29.66 -25.04 5.64
CA GLN A 44 29.32 -24.86 4.22
C GLN A 44 29.01 -23.39 3.86
N THR A 45 28.40 -22.65 4.79
CA THR A 45 28.06 -21.23 4.59
C THR A 45 29.32 -20.38 4.59
N LEU A 46 30.20 -20.57 5.58
CA LEU A 46 31.50 -19.87 5.63
C LEU A 46 32.35 -20.18 4.40
N GLY A 47 32.45 -21.45 4.01
CA GLY A 47 33.18 -21.87 2.81
C GLY A 47 32.69 -21.18 1.54
N ARG A 48 31.36 -21.01 1.39
CA ARG A 48 30.77 -20.28 0.25
C ARG A 48 31.19 -18.81 0.22
N TYR A 49 31.19 -18.11 1.36
CA TYR A 49 31.59 -16.70 1.43
C TYR A 49 33.11 -16.52 1.22
N VAL A 50 33.93 -17.42 1.74
CA VAL A 50 35.39 -17.42 1.49
C VAL A 50 35.68 -17.57 0.00
N GLN A 51 35.02 -18.51 -0.68
CA GLN A 51 35.17 -18.67 -2.14
C GLN A 51 34.69 -17.43 -2.90
N LYS A 52 33.60 -16.80 -2.44
CA LYS A 52 33.08 -15.55 -3.01
C LYS A 52 34.11 -14.42 -2.89
N GLN A 53 34.75 -14.26 -1.72
CA GLN A 53 35.80 -13.27 -1.49
C GLN A 53 37.05 -13.52 -2.35
N LYS A 54 37.49 -14.78 -2.43
CA LYS A 54 38.64 -15.16 -3.28
C LYS A 54 38.42 -14.87 -4.77
N LYS A 55 37.17 -14.90 -5.26
CA LYS A 55 36.83 -14.61 -6.65
C LYS A 55 36.75 -13.11 -6.97
N ALA A 56 36.35 -12.29 -6.00
CA ALA A 56 36.19 -10.84 -6.15
C ALA A 56 37.52 -10.08 -5.97
N GLY A 57 38.43 -10.64 -5.17
CA GLY A 57 39.70 -10.01 -4.82
C GLY A 57 39.70 -9.48 -3.39
N PRO A 58 40.89 -9.17 -2.82
CA PRO A 58 41.05 -8.81 -1.42
C PRO A 58 40.35 -7.48 -1.04
N ASP A 59 40.27 -6.52 -1.97
CA ASP A 59 39.75 -5.17 -1.71
C ASP A 59 38.28 -4.97 -2.11
N GLU A 60 37.66 -5.96 -2.76
CA GLU A 60 36.27 -5.83 -3.20
C GLU A 60 35.31 -6.11 -2.03
N LYS A 61 34.51 -5.10 -1.66
CA LYS A 61 33.58 -5.18 -0.54
C LYS A 61 32.35 -6.01 -0.90
N ILE A 62 32.38 -7.30 -0.60
CA ILE A 62 31.25 -8.19 -0.84
C ILE A 62 30.23 -8.08 0.29
N MET A 63 28.96 -7.93 -0.09
CA MET A 63 27.85 -8.11 0.84
C MET A 63 27.87 -9.55 1.41
N MET A 64 28.19 -9.67 2.69
CA MET A 64 28.34 -10.95 3.42
C MET A 64 27.07 -11.30 4.20
N LYS A 65 25.91 -10.95 3.65
CA LYS A 65 24.60 -11.36 4.13
C LYS A 65 23.83 -12.08 3.03
N PRO A 66 22.90 -12.97 3.39
CA PRO A 66 22.03 -13.58 2.40
C PRO A 66 21.20 -12.47 1.71
N ASN A 67 21.25 -12.42 0.38
CA ASN A 67 20.42 -11.50 -0.39
C ASN A 67 19.04 -12.13 -0.58
N TYR A 68 18.07 -11.70 0.24
CA TYR A 68 16.67 -12.13 0.12
C TYR A 68 15.85 -11.27 -0.86
N ALA A 69 16.41 -10.15 -1.33
CA ALA A 69 15.77 -9.22 -2.25
C ALA A 69 15.98 -9.58 -3.73
N VAL A 70 16.60 -10.73 -4.03
CA VAL A 70 16.92 -11.18 -5.40
C VAL A 70 15.70 -11.31 -6.32
N ASN A 71 14.50 -11.44 -5.76
CA ASN A 71 13.25 -11.59 -6.51
C ASN A 71 12.36 -10.34 -6.45
N LYS A 72 12.92 -9.17 -6.08
CA LYS A 72 12.16 -7.92 -6.08
C LYS A 72 11.99 -7.45 -7.53
N VAL A 73 10.74 -7.30 -7.96
CA VAL A 73 10.40 -6.91 -9.34
C VAL A 73 10.70 -5.44 -9.60
N PHE A 74 10.43 -4.59 -8.61
CA PHE A 74 10.61 -3.13 -8.71
C PHE A 74 11.77 -2.66 -7.83
N SER A 75 12.43 -1.60 -8.28
CA SER A 75 13.33 -0.83 -7.42
C SER A 75 12.55 -0.07 -6.35
N ASP A 76 13.24 0.36 -5.28
CA ASP A 76 12.59 1.14 -4.21
C ASP A 76 11.94 2.42 -4.77
N ALA A 77 12.64 3.12 -5.67
CA ALA A 77 12.12 4.33 -6.33
C ALA A 77 10.84 4.07 -7.16
N GLN A 78 10.79 2.94 -7.89
CA GLN A 78 9.59 2.57 -8.65
C GLN A 78 8.40 2.21 -7.75
N GLU A 79 8.65 1.54 -6.63
CA GLU A 79 7.60 1.26 -5.66
C GLU A 79 7.07 2.54 -4.99
N ASP A 80 7.95 3.50 -4.68
CA ASP A 80 7.57 4.80 -4.11
C ASP A 80 6.73 5.65 -5.08
N GLU A 81 7.08 5.62 -6.37
CA GLU A 81 6.28 6.29 -7.42
C GLU A 81 4.89 5.65 -7.54
N LEU A 82 4.81 4.31 -7.54
CA LEU A 82 3.55 3.58 -7.56
C LEU A 82 2.70 3.90 -6.33
N ALA A 83 3.30 3.96 -5.14
CA ALA A 83 2.59 4.32 -3.91
C ALA A 83 2.04 5.75 -3.97
N SER A 84 2.83 6.70 -4.47
CA SER A 84 2.43 8.09 -4.65
C SER A 84 1.27 8.23 -5.63
N TYR A 85 1.30 7.46 -6.73
CA TYR A 85 0.21 7.39 -7.70
C TYR A 85 -1.08 6.87 -7.07
N VAL A 86 -1.03 5.77 -6.30
CA VAL A 86 -2.20 5.20 -5.62
C VAL A 86 -2.83 6.21 -4.65
N ILE A 87 -2.02 6.95 -3.89
CA ILE A 87 -2.49 8.00 -2.99
C ILE A 87 -3.20 9.12 -3.78
N THR A 88 -2.60 9.54 -4.90
CA THR A 88 -3.16 10.60 -5.75
C THR A 88 -4.51 10.19 -6.33
N CYS A 89 -4.62 8.96 -6.85
CA CYS A 89 -5.90 8.40 -7.32
C CYS A 89 -6.96 8.37 -6.21
N SER A 90 -6.58 7.98 -4.99
CA SER A 90 -7.50 8.01 -3.85
C SER A 90 -7.97 9.42 -3.50
N LYS A 91 -7.09 10.43 -3.59
CA LYS A 91 -7.44 11.85 -3.33
C LYS A 91 -8.38 12.42 -4.40
N MET A 92 -8.30 11.92 -5.63
CA MET A 92 -9.19 12.30 -6.74
C MET A 92 -10.49 11.50 -6.78
N PHE A 93 -10.87 10.77 -5.72
CA PHE A 93 -12.06 9.92 -5.65
C PHE A 93 -12.06 8.68 -6.57
N TYR A 94 -10.90 8.33 -7.15
CA TYR A 94 -10.65 7.16 -7.99
C TYR A 94 -9.79 6.12 -7.27
N GLY A 95 -10.13 5.80 -6.01
CA GLY A 95 -9.40 4.81 -5.23
C GLY A 95 -9.31 3.46 -5.95
N LEU A 96 -8.12 2.87 -5.99
CA LEU A 96 -7.87 1.62 -6.71
C LEU A 96 -8.09 0.42 -5.77
N PRO A 97 -8.89 -0.59 -6.18
CA PRO A 97 -8.98 -1.85 -5.46
C PRO A 97 -7.72 -2.70 -5.70
N ILE A 98 -7.53 -3.72 -4.86
CA ILE A 98 -6.36 -4.60 -4.88
C ILE A 98 -6.10 -5.19 -6.28
N VAL A 99 -7.17 -5.61 -6.97
CA VAL A 99 -7.07 -6.22 -8.30
C VAL A 99 -6.48 -5.26 -9.32
N GLU A 100 -6.90 -4.00 -9.30
CA GLU A 100 -6.42 -2.98 -10.23
C GLU A 100 -4.98 -2.57 -9.93
N ILE A 101 -4.59 -2.51 -8.65
CA ILE A 101 -3.19 -2.28 -8.26
C ILE A 101 -2.30 -3.42 -8.77
N CYS A 102 -2.75 -4.68 -8.66
CA CYS A 102 -2.02 -5.82 -9.19
C CYS A 102 -1.91 -5.80 -10.72
N LYS A 103 -2.94 -5.34 -11.44
CA LYS A 103 -2.88 -5.18 -12.90
C LYS A 103 -1.92 -4.06 -13.28
N LEU A 104 -2.03 -2.90 -12.62
CA LEU A 104 -1.16 -1.76 -12.82
C LEU A 104 0.32 -2.13 -12.59
N ALA A 105 0.60 -2.91 -11.56
CA ALA A 105 1.94 -3.43 -11.32
C ALA A 105 2.45 -4.28 -12.49
N LYS A 106 1.64 -5.21 -13.01
CA LYS A 106 2.03 -5.99 -14.18
C LYS A 106 2.32 -5.09 -15.38
N GLU A 107 1.43 -4.14 -15.68
CA GLU A 107 1.62 -3.21 -16.79
C GLU A 107 2.89 -2.36 -16.64
N LEU A 108 3.16 -1.88 -15.42
CA LEU A 108 4.35 -1.09 -15.13
C LEU A 108 5.63 -1.92 -15.29
N ALA A 109 5.60 -3.19 -14.87
CA ALA A 109 6.71 -4.12 -15.09
C ALA A 109 6.96 -4.39 -16.58
N GLN A 110 5.90 -4.57 -17.37
CA GLN A 110 5.98 -4.76 -18.82
C GLN A 110 6.53 -3.52 -19.53
N ARG A 111 6.00 -2.34 -19.24
CA ARG A 111 6.44 -1.08 -19.86
C ARG A 111 7.90 -0.75 -19.53
N ASN A 112 8.34 -1.07 -18.33
CA ASN A 112 9.73 -0.87 -17.89
C ASN A 112 10.66 -2.03 -18.25
N ASN A 113 10.19 -3.03 -19.02
CA ASN A 113 10.96 -4.22 -19.43
C ASN A 113 11.63 -4.96 -18.25
N LEU A 114 10.94 -5.02 -17.11
CA LEU A 114 11.45 -5.67 -15.89
C LEU A 114 11.22 -7.17 -15.94
N THR A 115 12.07 -7.93 -15.25
CA THR A 115 11.84 -9.37 -15.06
C THR A 115 10.84 -9.57 -13.94
N TYR A 116 9.75 -10.30 -14.23
CA TYR A 116 8.71 -10.61 -13.26
C TYR A 116 8.28 -12.09 -13.39
N PRO A 117 7.57 -12.66 -12.40
CA PRO A 117 7.15 -14.06 -12.43
C PRO A 117 6.20 -14.36 -13.59
N LYS A 118 6.42 -15.49 -14.30
CA LYS A 118 5.55 -15.95 -15.41
C LYS A 118 4.07 -16.05 -15.05
N SER A 119 3.77 -16.35 -13.79
CA SER A 119 2.41 -16.41 -13.28
C SER A 119 1.65 -15.08 -13.40
N TRP A 120 2.34 -13.93 -13.53
CA TRP A 120 1.69 -12.65 -13.77
C TRP A 120 1.10 -12.57 -15.19
N ASP A 121 1.76 -13.21 -16.16
CA ASP A 121 1.26 -13.29 -17.53
C ASP A 121 0.03 -14.18 -17.60
N GLU A 122 0.14 -15.40 -17.06
CA GLU A 122 -0.95 -16.38 -16.99
C GLU A 122 -2.20 -15.83 -16.30
N ASN A 123 -2.03 -15.14 -15.17
CA ASN A 123 -3.16 -14.60 -14.39
C ASN A 123 -3.61 -13.20 -14.84
N GLY A 124 -2.90 -12.56 -15.77
CA GLY A 124 -3.20 -11.19 -16.19
C GLY A 124 -2.89 -10.10 -15.16
N ARG A 125 -2.28 -10.42 -14.01
CA ARG A 125 -2.05 -9.48 -12.89
C ARG A 125 -0.96 -9.97 -11.94
N ALA A 126 -0.40 -9.06 -11.16
CA ALA A 126 0.51 -9.41 -10.07
C ALA A 126 -0.15 -10.30 -9.01
N GLY A 127 0.64 -11.21 -8.45
CA GLY A 127 0.20 -12.13 -7.41
C GLY A 127 -0.18 -11.42 -6.11
N ILE A 128 -1.07 -12.03 -5.34
CA ILE A 128 -1.52 -11.47 -4.05
C ILE A 128 -0.38 -11.33 -3.03
N ASP A 129 0.64 -12.20 -3.10
CA ASP A 129 1.81 -12.13 -2.21
C ASP A 129 2.68 -10.90 -2.52
N TRP A 130 2.77 -10.50 -3.80
CA TRP A 130 3.43 -9.26 -4.17
C TRP A 130 2.72 -8.05 -3.55
N TYR A 131 1.39 -8.00 -3.62
CA TYR A 131 0.59 -6.93 -3.03
C TYR A 131 0.81 -6.82 -1.51
N TYR A 132 0.78 -7.93 -0.77
CA TYR A 132 1.03 -7.89 0.67
C TYR A 132 2.47 -7.45 0.99
N GLY A 133 3.45 -7.87 0.20
CA GLY A 133 4.82 -7.38 0.32
C GLY A 133 4.92 -5.87 0.08
N PHE A 134 4.25 -5.37 -0.96
CA PHE A 134 4.18 -3.93 -1.27
C PHE A 134 3.55 -3.15 -0.10
N MET A 135 2.41 -3.59 0.42
CA MET A 135 1.77 -2.96 1.58
C MET A 135 2.63 -3.02 2.85
N GLN A 136 3.44 -4.07 3.03
CA GLN A 136 4.37 -4.16 4.17
C GLN A 136 5.52 -3.15 4.07
N ARG A 137 6.00 -2.88 2.84
CA ARG A 137 7.06 -1.91 2.58
C ARG A 137 6.57 -0.46 2.63
N HIS A 138 5.30 -0.22 2.32
CA HIS A 138 4.66 1.10 2.39
C HIS A 138 3.59 1.15 3.50
N PRO A 139 3.99 1.25 4.79
CA PRO A 139 3.05 1.31 5.91
C PRO A 139 2.21 2.60 5.94
N THR A 140 2.52 3.56 5.06
CA THR A 140 1.73 4.77 4.79
C THR A 140 0.44 4.46 4.02
N LEU A 141 0.31 3.28 3.41
CA LEU A 141 -0.89 2.84 2.71
C LEU A 141 -1.79 1.99 3.63
N SER A 142 -3.10 2.10 3.45
CA SER A 142 -4.08 1.30 4.16
C SER A 142 -5.27 0.94 3.28
N LEU A 143 -5.85 -0.24 3.50
CA LEU A 143 -7.07 -0.66 2.82
C LEU A 143 -8.28 -0.04 3.53
N ARG A 144 -9.10 0.70 2.80
CA ARG A 144 -10.28 1.41 3.30
C ARG A 144 -11.54 1.00 2.57
N THR A 145 -12.66 1.03 3.28
CA THR A 145 -13.98 0.91 2.65
C THR A 145 -14.40 2.32 2.27
N PRO A 146 -14.61 2.62 0.99
CA PRO A 146 -15.01 3.95 0.62
C PRO A 146 -16.47 4.21 0.96
N GLU A 147 -16.79 5.45 1.28
CA GLU A 147 -18.16 5.95 1.41
C GLU A 147 -18.64 6.42 0.04
N GLY A 148 -19.86 6.02 -0.32
CA GLY A 148 -20.49 6.44 -1.56
C GLY A 148 -20.84 7.92 -1.49
N CYS A 149 -20.06 8.76 -2.18
CA CYS A 149 -20.38 10.17 -2.34
C CYS A 149 -20.87 10.38 -3.78
N SER A 150 -22.03 11.02 -3.95
CA SER A 150 -22.46 11.41 -5.29
C SER A 150 -21.50 12.46 -5.83
N LEU A 151 -21.21 12.40 -7.13
CA LEU A 151 -20.34 13.39 -7.79
C LEU A 151 -20.86 14.82 -7.56
N SER A 152 -22.18 15.00 -7.56
CA SER A 152 -22.84 16.27 -7.24
C SER A 152 -22.55 16.78 -5.82
N ARG A 153 -22.48 15.90 -4.82
CA ARG A 153 -22.14 16.28 -3.44
C ARG A 153 -20.66 16.62 -3.32
N ALA A 154 -19.78 15.87 -4.00
CA ALA A 154 -18.35 16.15 -4.04
C ALA A 154 -18.02 17.50 -4.71
N THR A 155 -18.69 17.84 -5.81
CA THR A 155 -18.49 19.12 -6.52
C THR A 155 -19.14 20.31 -5.82
N SER A 156 -20.26 20.09 -5.13
CA SER A 156 -20.95 21.14 -4.37
C SER A 156 -20.22 21.53 -3.08
N PHE A 157 -19.29 20.70 -2.58
CA PHE A 157 -18.50 20.97 -1.38
C PHE A 157 -17.30 21.86 -1.68
N ASN A 158 -17.55 23.06 -2.22
CA ASN A 158 -16.54 24.06 -2.52
C ASN A 158 -16.66 25.27 -1.59
N ARG A 159 -15.58 26.06 -1.45
CA ARG A 159 -15.52 27.20 -0.52
C ARG A 159 -16.64 28.21 -0.75
N ASN A 160 -16.95 28.49 -2.02
CA ASN A 160 -17.94 29.49 -2.39
C ASN A 160 -19.37 29.02 -2.05
N THR A 161 -19.72 27.78 -2.37
CA THR A 161 -21.01 27.17 -2.05
C THR A 161 -21.20 27.05 -0.54
N CYS A 162 -20.17 26.62 0.19
CA CYS A 162 -20.21 26.60 1.66
C CYS A 162 -20.37 28.00 2.25
N GLN A 163 -19.64 28.99 1.74
CA GLN A 163 -19.77 30.37 2.20
C GLN A 163 -21.17 30.93 1.93
N GLN A 164 -21.72 30.71 0.74
CA GLN A 164 -23.09 31.10 0.40
C GLN A 164 -24.11 30.43 1.32
N PHE A 165 -23.93 29.15 1.64
CA PHE A 165 -24.78 28.45 2.60
C PHE A 165 -24.78 29.13 3.98
N PHE A 166 -23.60 29.43 4.53
CA PHE A 166 -23.51 30.09 5.84
C PHE A 166 -24.02 31.53 5.83
N VAL A 167 -23.82 32.26 4.74
CA VAL A 167 -24.40 33.60 4.56
C VAL A 167 -25.92 33.52 4.55
N ASN A 168 -26.49 32.59 3.78
CA ASN A 168 -27.94 32.38 3.73
C ASN A 168 -28.49 31.96 5.09
N LEU A 169 -27.82 31.05 5.78
CA LEU A 169 -28.20 30.61 7.13
C LEU A 169 -28.17 31.79 8.12
N LYS A 170 -27.11 32.60 8.10
CA LYS A 170 -26.99 33.81 8.93
C LYS A 170 -28.12 34.80 8.65
N ASN A 171 -28.47 35.01 7.38
CA ASN A 171 -29.55 35.91 6.99
C ASN A 171 -30.91 35.41 7.52
N VAL A 172 -31.19 34.11 7.43
CA VAL A 172 -32.42 33.52 7.96
C VAL A 172 -32.48 33.64 9.48
N LEU A 173 -31.41 33.31 10.19
CA LEU A 173 -31.34 33.42 11.66
C LEU A 173 -31.45 34.88 12.14
N SER A 174 -30.91 35.83 11.38
CA SER A 174 -31.04 37.27 11.71
C SER A 174 -32.46 37.79 11.49
N ARG A 175 -33.17 37.25 10.48
CA ARG A 175 -34.56 37.63 10.18
C ARG A 175 -35.56 37.03 11.17
N TYR A 176 -35.24 35.86 11.74
CA TYR A 176 -36.11 35.13 12.67
C TYR A 176 -35.33 34.70 13.92
N PRO A 177 -35.15 35.59 14.91
CA PRO A 177 -34.40 35.30 16.13
C PRO A 177 -34.97 34.14 16.95
N GLU A 178 -36.27 33.88 16.82
CA GLU A 178 -36.97 32.76 17.46
C GLU A 178 -36.42 31.38 17.05
N PHE A 179 -35.73 31.29 15.90
CA PHE A 179 -35.11 30.05 15.44
C PHE A 179 -33.69 29.85 16.00
N ALA A 180 -33.11 30.86 16.67
CA ALA A 180 -31.75 30.79 17.19
C ALA A 180 -31.56 29.72 18.28
N ASP A 181 -32.61 29.38 19.01
CA ASP A 181 -32.62 28.33 20.04
C ASP A 181 -32.57 26.91 19.43
N GLY A 182 -32.74 26.76 18.11
CA GLY A 182 -32.62 25.48 17.41
C GLY A 182 -33.76 24.49 17.66
N THR A 183 -34.54 24.67 18.73
CA THR A 183 -35.69 23.83 19.13
C THR A 183 -36.84 23.81 18.13
N ARG A 184 -36.85 24.75 17.18
CA ARG A 184 -37.89 24.91 16.14
C ARG A 184 -37.39 24.60 14.73
N ILE A 185 -36.18 24.04 14.60
CA ILE A 185 -35.60 23.64 13.32
C ILE A 185 -35.75 22.13 13.17
N TYR A 186 -36.66 21.71 12.30
CA TYR A 186 -36.86 20.30 11.97
C TYR A 186 -36.12 19.97 10.68
N ASN A 187 -35.22 19.00 10.74
CA ASN A 187 -34.66 18.41 9.52
C ASN A 187 -35.71 17.46 8.93
N LEU A 188 -36.30 17.84 7.80
CA LEU A 188 -37.27 17.05 7.05
C LEU A 188 -36.61 16.53 5.77
N ASP A 189 -35.51 15.80 5.90
CA ASP A 189 -34.88 15.15 4.75
C ASP A 189 -35.46 13.75 4.51
N GLU A 190 -35.69 13.43 3.24
CA GLU A 190 -36.12 12.08 2.85
C GLU A 190 -35.03 11.06 3.20
N THR A 191 -35.38 10.07 4.01
CA THR A 191 -34.51 8.91 4.25
C THR A 191 -34.53 8.03 2.99
N CYS A 192 -33.57 8.23 2.10
CA CYS A 192 -33.42 7.39 0.92
C CYS A 192 -32.87 6.01 1.32
N THR A 193 -33.68 4.96 1.20
CA THR A 193 -33.21 3.57 1.23
C THR A 193 -32.40 3.29 -0.02
N SER A 194 -31.07 3.32 0.11
CA SER A 194 -30.17 3.07 -1.01
C SER A 194 -30.09 1.59 -1.35
N THR A 195 -30.35 1.22 -2.61
CA THR A 195 -30.07 -0.11 -3.15
C THR A 195 -28.62 -0.26 -3.63
N VAL A 196 -27.78 0.78 -3.44
CA VAL A 196 -26.40 0.80 -3.92
C VAL A 196 -25.56 -0.22 -3.16
N GLN A 197 -24.93 -1.10 -3.92
CA GLN A 197 -24.03 -2.13 -3.40
C GLN A 197 -22.84 -1.49 -2.66
N LYS A 198 -22.38 -2.13 -1.58
CA LYS A 198 -21.19 -1.67 -0.85
C LYS A 198 -20.00 -1.67 -1.83
N PRO A 199 -19.33 -0.52 -2.03
CA PRO A 199 -18.22 -0.44 -2.97
C PRO A 199 -17.05 -1.32 -2.50
N PRO A 200 -16.24 -1.83 -3.44
CA PRO A 200 -15.07 -2.61 -3.10
C PRO A 200 -14.08 -1.77 -2.28
N LYS A 201 -13.30 -2.43 -1.43
CA LYS A 201 -12.26 -1.76 -0.66
C LYS A 201 -11.15 -1.23 -1.57
N VAL A 202 -10.69 -0.02 -1.28
CA VAL A 202 -9.67 0.69 -2.05
C VAL A 202 -8.45 0.98 -1.18
N VAL A 203 -7.28 1.13 -1.78
CA VAL A 203 -6.07 1.54 -1.06
C VAL A 203 -6.00 3.06 -1.02
N ALA A 204 -5.75 3.59 0.18
CA ALA A 204 -5.67 5.01 0.46
C ALA A 204 -4.56 5.31 1.48
N GLU A 205 -4.20 6.59 1.61
CA GLU A 205 -3.25 7.05 2.62
C GLU A 205 -3.76 6.75 4.04
N LYS A 206 -2.86 6.24 4.89
CA LYS A 206 -3.14 5.88 6.27
C LYS A 206 -3.36 7.15 7.11
N GLY A 207 -4.42 7.15 7.90
CA GLY A 207 -4.82 8.30 8.72
C GLY A 207 -6.04 9.04 8.19
N ILE A 208 -6.42 8.81 6.92
CA ILE A 208 -7.66 9.35 6.37
C ILE A 208 -8.86 8.61 6.97
N SER A 209 -9.78 9.38 7.56
CA SER A 209 -11.01 8.88 8.19
C SER A 209 -12.07 8.49 7.15
N GLN A 210 -12.22 9.29 6.09
CA GLN A 210 -13.22 9.08 5.03
C GLN A 210 -12.55 9.05 3.66
N VAL A 211 -12.75 7.96 2.93
CA VAL A 211 -12.34 7.83 1.53
C VAL A 211 -13.61 7.82 0.71
N ASN A 212 -13.76 8.78 -0.19
CA ASN A 212 -14.95 8.87 -1.02
C ASN A 212 -14.69 8.20 -2.38
N THR A 213 -15.69 7.52 -2.91
CA THR A 213 -15.65 7.01 -4.29
C THR A 213 -16.81 7.61 -5.07
N ALA A 214 -16.49 8.17 -6.24
CA ALA A 214 -17.50 8.70 -7.15
C ALA A 214 -18.40 7.55 -7.62
N THR A 215 -19.63 7.53 -7.12
CA THR A 215 -20.63 6.54 -7.50
C THR A 215 -21.64 7.21 -8.43
N ARG A 216 -22.10 6.50 -9.47
CA ARG A 216 -23.26 6.95 -10.27
C ARG A 216 -24.43 7.16 -9.31
N GLN A 217 -25.12 8.30 -9.37
CA GLN A 217 -26.30 8.54 -8.55
C GLN A 217 -27.27 7.36 -8.70
N PRO A 218 -27.79 6.76 -7.63
CA PRO A 218 -29.01 5.99 -7.75
C PRO A 218 -30.06 6.96 -8.31
N GLN A 219 -30.61 6.64 -9.48
CA GLN A 219 -31.87 7.24 -9.87
C GLN A 219 -32.87 6.84 -8.79
N SER A 220 -33.26 7.79 -7.95
CA SER A 220 -34.49 7.67 -7.18
C SER A 220 -35.59 7.38 -8.20
N PRO A 221 -36.28 6.22 -8.15
CA PRO A 221 -37.56 6.11 -8.81
C PRO A 221 -38.41 7.18 -8.11
N ASN A 222 -38.76 8.24 -8.81
CA ASN A 222 -39.72 9.21 -8.30
C ASN A 222 -41.04 8.44 -8.10
N LEU A 223 -41.27 7.90 -6.90
CA LEU A 223 -42.52 7.21 -6.56
C LEU A 223 -43.72 8.19 -6.52
N TRP A 224 -43.46 9.49 -6.68
CA TRP A 224 -44.46 10.54 -6.79
C TRP A 224 -45.01 10.75 -8.21
N SER A 225 -44.52 10.05 -9.24
CA SER A 225 -45.10 10.15 -10.59
C SER A 225 -46.31 9.24 -10.83
N TYR A 226 -46.93 8.70 -9.77
CA TYR A 226 -48.08 7.79 -9.84
C TYR A 226 -49.29 8.21 -8.97
N PHE A 227 -49.35 9.47 -8.52
CA PHE A 227 -50.55 10.04 -7.91
C PHE A 227 -50.87 11.41 -8.49
#